data_AF-A0A350G4C5-F1
#
_entry.id   AF-A0A350G4C5-F1
#
_cell.length_a   1.000
_cell.length_b   1.000
_cell.length_c   1.000
_cell.angle_alpha   90.00
_cell.angle_beta   90.00
_cell.angle_gamma   90.00
#
_symmetry.space_group_name_H-M   'P 1'
#
loop_
_entity.id
_entity.type
_entity.pdbx_description
1 polymer ?
#
loop_
_entity_poly.entity_id
_entity_poly.type
_entity_poly.pdbx_seq_one_letter_code
_entity_poly.pdbx_strand_id
1 'polypeptide(L)'
;MNIEGRFEVRPRLATQEDVDALWANMDVIDCFATDHAPHTVEEKDSDTPPPGFPGLETLLPLLLNAVSEKRLTIDDIIQKSAINP
;
A
#
# COMPACT_ATOMS: atom_id res chain seq x y z
N MET A 1 -24.32 -6.59 -4.98
CA MET A 1 -23.16 -6.73 -4.09
C MET A 1 -22.77 -5.33 -3.66
N ASN A 2 -22.77 -5.06 -2.36
CA ASN A 2 -22.28 -3.80 -1.82
C ASN A 2 -20.74 -3.87 -1.82
N ILE A 3 -20.09 -3.27 -2.81
CA ILE A 3 -18.64 -3.32 -2.97
C ILE A 3 -17.92 -2.21 -2.21
N GLU A 4 -18.65 -1.27 -1.60
CA GLU A 4 -18.06 -0.11 -0.92
C GLU A 4 -17.20 -0.54 0.27
N GLY A 5 -17.60 -1.60 0.98
CA GLY A 5 -16.85 -2.17 2.10
C GLY A 5 -15.45 -2.66 1.72
N ARG A 6 -15.22 -3.02 0.44
CA ARG A 6 -13.90 -3.42 -0.05
C ARG A 6 -12.88 -2.28 -0.03
N PHE A 7 -13.30 -1.02 0.10
CA PHE A 7 -12.40 0.13 0.25
C PHE A 7 -12.08 0.47 1.72
N GLU A 8 -12.71 -0.20 2.70
CA GLU A 8 -12.45 0.08 4.11
C GLU A 8 -11.03 -0.35 4.51
N VAL A 9 -10.24 0.62 4.97
CA VAL A 9 -8.88 0.45 5.49
C VAL A 9 -8.58 1.57 6.48
N ARG A 10 -7.61 1.36 7.39
CA ARG A 10 -7.16 2.37 8.35
C ARG A 10 -5.64 2.42 8.34
N PRO A 11 -5.01 3.58 8.07
CA PRO A 11 -5.61 4.87 7.66
C PRO A 11 -6.46 4.75 6.39
N ARG A 12 -7.46 5.62 6.22
CA ARG A 12 -8.33 5.60 5.02
C ARG A 12 -7.52 5.95 3.77
N LEU A 13 -7.97 5.50 2.60
CA LEU A 13 -7.38 5.92 1.33
C LEU A 13 -7.34 7.44 1.25
N ALA A 14 -6.15 7.96 0.95
CA ALA A 14 -5.86 9.37 0.91
C ALA A 14 -6.24 9.98 -0.46
N THR A 15 -6.18 11.31 -0.56
CA THR A 15 -6.39 12.00 -1.83
C THR A 15 -5.17 11.85 -2.75
N GLN A 16 -5.31 12.21 -4.03
CA GLN A 16 -4.16 12.20 -4.94
C GLN A 16 -3.07 13.19 -4.48
N GLU A 17 -3.45 14.32 -3.89
CA GLU A 17 -2.51 15.31 -3.34
C GLU A 17 -1.67 14.70 -2.20
N ASP A 18 -2.30 13.93 -1.31
CA ASP A 18 -1.59 13.22 -0.25
C ASP A 18 -0.61 12.18 -0.82
N VAL A 19 -1.03 11.44 -1.84
CA VAL A 19 -0.17 10.46 -2.52
C VAL A 19 1.03 11.15 -3.17
N ASP A 20 0.81 12.25 -3.89
CA ASP A 20 1.85 13.01 -4.56
C ASP A 20 2.85 13.60 -3.53
N ALA A 21 2.35 14.05 -2.37
CA ALA A 21 3.19 14.52 -1.27
C ALA A 21 4.09 13.42 -0.71
N LEU A 22 3.58 12.18 -0.55
CA LEU A 22 4.42 11.05 -0.11
C LEU A 22 5.53 10.75 -1.12
N TRP A 23 5.22 10.78 -2.42
CA TRP A 23 6.21 10.57 -3.47
C TRP A 23 7.27 11.67 -3.53
N ALA A 24 6.87 12.93 -3.33
CA ALA A 24 7.78 14.07 -3.33
C ALA A 24 8.74 14.09 -2.13
N ASN A 25 8.42 13.38 -1.05
CA ASN A 25 9.20 13.32 0.20
C ASN A 25 9.67 11.89 0.50
N MET A 26 10.06 11.14 -0.54
CA MET A 26 10.50 9.73 -0.41
C MET A 26 11.75 9.56 0.49
N ASP A 27 12.56 10.60 0.62
CA ASP A 27 13.72 10.68 1.52
C ASP A 27 13.34 10.63 3.00
N VAL A 28 12.11 11.02 3.36
CA VAL A 28 11.58 10.96 4.73
C VAL A 28 11.03 9.57 5.09
N ILE A 29 10.75 8.72 4.09
CA ILE A 29 10.15 7.39 4.31
C ILE A 29 11.24 6.36 4.59
N ASP A 30 11.36 5.88 5.83
CA ASP A 30 12.39 4.89 6.18
C ASP A 30 12.10 3.49 5.63
N CYS A 31 10.83 3.06 5.67
CA CYS A 31 10.45 1.69 5.37
C CYS A 31 9.17 1.58 4.52
N PHE A 32 9.09 0.54 3.70
CA PHE A 32 7.86 0.07 3.07
C PHE A 32 7.34 -1.16 3.80
N ALA A 33 6.06 -1.14 4.16
CA ALA A 33 5.36 -2.26 4.76
C ALA A 33 3.95 -2.36 4.16
N THR A 34 3.43 -3.58 4.10
CA THR A 34 2.14 -3.86 3.43
C THR A 34 0.93 -3.55 4.28
N ASP A 35 1.11 -3.47 5.61
CA ASP A 35 0.03 -3.56 6.58
C ASP A 35 -0.94 -4.71 6.22
N HIS A 36 -0.37 -5.88 5.91
CA HIS A 36 -1.13 -7.02 5.42
C HIS A 36 -2.22 -7.43 6.41
N ALA A 37 -3.45 -7.06 6.09
CA ALA A 37 -4.65 -7.27 6.91
C ALA A 37 -5.72 -7.99 6.08
N PRO A 38 -5.54 -9.30 5.83
CA PRO A 38 -6.42 -10.07 4.97
C PRO A 38 -7.77 -10.32 5.65
N HIS A 39 -8.83 -10.16 4.86
CA HIS A 39 -10.20 -10.55 5.20
C HIS A 39 -10.78 -11.28 3.99
N THR A 40 -11.74 -12.16 4.24
CA THR A 40 -12.48 -12.82 3.16
C THR A 40 -13.31 -11.81 2.36
N VAL A 41 -13.67 -12.18 1.13
CA VAL A 41 -14.52 -11.32 0.29
C VAL A 41 -15.90 -11.12 0.96
N GLU A 42 -16.42 -12.18 1.59
CA GLU A 42 -17.69 -12.17 2.31
C GLU A 42 -17.67 -11.20 3.49
N GLU A 43 -16.58 -11.14 4.26
CA GLU A 43 -16.43 -10.17 5.34
C GLU A 43 -16.38 -8.73 4.82
N LYS A 44 -15.68 -8.49 3.72
CA LYS A 44 -15.57 -7.15 3.09
C LYS A 44 -16.87 -6.69 2.42
N ASP A 45 -17.75 -7.63 2.02
CA ASP A 45 -19.06 -7.35 1.43
C ASP A 45 -20.21 -7.34 2.47
N SER A 46 -19.88 -7.51 3.76
CA SER A 46 -20.84 -7.50 4.87
C SER A 46 -21.36 -6.08 5.20
N ASP A 47 -22.41 -6.00 6.03
CA ASP A 47 -22.97 -4.72 6.49
C ASP A 47 -21.99 -3.93 7.39
N THR A 48 -21.01 -4.61 7.99
CA THR A 48 -19.97 -4.02 8.85
C THR A 48 -18.58 -4.48 8.41
N PRO A 49 -18.10 -3.99 7.26
CA PRO A 49 -16.88 -4.48 6.65
C PRO A 49 -15.64 -4.12 7.48
N PRO A 50 -14.77 -5.09 7.82
CA PRO A 50 -13.56 -4.81 8.59
C PRO A 50 -12.53 -4.03 7.75
N PRO A 51 -11.73 -3.15 8.37
CA PRO A 51 -10.68 -2.42 7.66
C PRO A 51 -9.49 -3.33 7.36
N GLY A 52 -8.90 -3.17 6.16
CA GLY A 52 -7.66 -3.85 5.80
C GLY A 52 -7.67 -4.43 4.39
N PHE A 53 -6.47 -4.55 3.81
CA PHE A 53 -6.23 -5.17 2.51
C PHE A 53 -5.18 -6.30 2.60
N PRO A 54 -5.30 -7.35 1.77
CA PRO A 54 -4.17 -8.20 1.47
C PRO A 54 -3.14 -7.43 0.62
N GLY A 55 -1.83 -7.63 0.86
CA GLY A 55 -0.79 -6.80 0.25
C GLY A 55 0.59 -7.45 0.09
N LEU A 56 0.85 -8.62 0.70
CA LEU A 56 2.15 -9.30 0.62
C LEU A 56 2.56 -9.60 -0.83
N GLU A 57 1.65 -10.17 -1.61
CA GLU A 57 1.94 -10.58 -2.99
C GLU A 57 2.02 -9.41 -3.98
N THR A 58 1.43 -8.26 -3.63
CA THR A 58 1.30 -7.12 -4.54
C THR A 58 2.33 -6.01 -4.31
N LEU A 59 2.92 -5.90 -3.11
CA LEU A 59 3.88 -4.84 -2.79
C LEU A 59 5.07 -4.82 -3.75
N LEU A 60 5.82 -5.92 -3.86
CA LEU A 60 7.04 -5.95 -4.67
C LEU A 60 6.77 -5.70 -6.16
N PRO A 61 5.76 -6.33 -6.81
CA PRO A 61 5.40 -5.99 -8.18
C PRO A 61 5.07 -4.50 -8.39
N LEU A 62 4.34 -3.86 -7.46
CA LEU A 62 4.01 -2.43 -7.55
C LEU A 62 5.25 -1.54 -7.43
N LEU A 63 6.15 -1.84 -6.49
CA LEU A 63 7.41 -1.10 -6.33
C LEU A 63 8.33 -1.27 -7.55
N LEU A 64 8.43 -2.48 -8.11
CA LEU A 64 9.20 -2.73 -9.33
C LEU A 64 8.61 -2.01 -10.54
N ASN A 65 7.27 -1.89 -10.62
CA ASN A 65 6.64 -1.05 -11.65
C ASN A 65 7.04 0.43 -11.48
N ALA A 66 7.06 0.95 -10.25
CA ALA A 66 7.52 2.31 -9.98
C ALA A 66 9.00 2.52 -10.38
N VAL A 67 9.86 1.50 -10.27
CA VAL A 67 11.23 1.54 -10.80
C VAL A 67 11.24 1.61 -12.33
N SER A 68 10.40 0.82 -13.01
CA SER A 68 10.23 0.87 -14.47
C SER A 68 9.79 2.26 -14.95
N GLU A 69 8.92 2.91 -14.17
CA GLU A 69 8.44 4.28 -14.37
C GLU A 69 9.45 5.35 -13.93
N LYS A 70 10.64 4.97 -13.46
CA LYS A 70 11.71 5.85 -12.97
C LYS A 70 11.33 6.71 -11.75
N ARG A 71 10.37 6.24 -10.94
CA ARG A 71 9.93 6.87 -9.70
C ARG A 71 10.72 6.38 -8.47
N LEU A 72 11.34 5.20 -8.58
CA LEU A 72 12.25 4.61 -7.59
C LEU A 72 13.47 4.00 -8.29
N THR A 73 14.49 3.71 -7.51
CA THR A 73 15.59 2.82 -7.88
C THR A 73 15.42 1.45 -7.20
N ILE A 74 16.14 0.44 -7.69
CA ILE A 74 16.19 -0.87 -7.02
C ILE A 74 16.83 -0.73 -5.62
N ASP A 75 17.81 0.17 -5.46
CA ASP A 75 18.43 0.42 -4.16
C ASP A 75 17.43 0.99 -3.16
N ASP A 76 16.55 1.91 -3.58
CA ASP A 76 15.46 2.42 -2.72
C ASP A 76 14.58 1.29 -2.17
N ILE A 77 14.24 0.30 -3.01
CA ILE A 77 13.45 -0.86 -2.60
C ILE A 77 14.24 -1.70 -1.58
N ILE A 78 15.52 -1.98 -1.83
CA ILE A 78 16.38 -2.76 -0.94
C ILE A 78 16.51 -2.08 0.42
N GLN A 79 16.84 -0.78 0.42
CA GLN A 79 17.00 -0.01 1.66
C GLN A 79 15.70 -0.03 2.47
N LYS A 80 14.57 0.35 1.85
CA LYS A 80 13.31 0.57 2.55
C LYS A 80 12.53 -0.71 2.84
N SER A 81 12.85 -1.84 2.21
CA SER A 81 12.09 -3.10 2.40
C SER A 81 12.89 -4.21 3.09
N ALA A 82 14.21 -4.05 3.28
CA ALA A 82 15.06 -5.10 3.83
C ALA A 82 16.20 -4.63 4.75
N ILE A 83 16.79 -3.45 4.53
CA ILE A 83 17.95 -2.97 5.32
C ILE A 83 17.55 -2.05 6.47
N ASN A 84 16.66 -1.09 6.22
CA ASN A 84 16.17 -0.16 7.23
C ASN A 84 15.22 -0.79 8.26
N PRO A 85 14.30 -1.71 7.89
CA PRO A 85 13.49 -2.45 8.87
C PRO A 85 14.34 -3.27 9.84
#